data_AF-A0A0F8WTG9-F1
#
_entry.id   AF-A0A0F8WTG9-F1
#
_cell.length_a   1.000
_cell.length_b   1.000
_cell.length_c   1.000
_cell.angle_alpha   90.00
_cell.angle_beta   90.00
_cell.angle_gamma   90.00
#
_symmetry.space_group_name_H-M   'P 1'
#
loop_
_entity.id
_entity.type
_entity.pdbx_description
1 polymer ?
#
loop_
_entity_poly.entity_id
_entity_poly.type
_entity_poly.pdbx_seq_one_letter_code
_entity_poly.pdbx_strand_id
1 'polypeptide(L)'
;MKRRMSLMMLAAFLVCVTLVLGGQTAVGQPKTIDFLTTSGWSLDWMTGITERFAAQHPEVKFEVYAPGIDIDFNLAFITKIASNDPPDVIKHLTTAQIMWTGLDGELMDLSSIIKERGWNNILIPGWDYNTFGDAVYYVPINSIGVGFYFTNKDIFDELGLTAANTLEEFYHVAEVLNGAGYGALALGGRPAWPLGHLWALL
;
A
#
# COMPACT_ATOMS: atom_id res chain seq x y z
N MET A 1 44.18 57.07 -14.31
CA MET A 1 43.50 56.54 -13.10
C MET A 1 42.08 56.03 -13.34
N LYS A 2 41.18 56.79 -13.99
CA LYS A 2 39.76 56.44 -14.15
C LYS A 2 39.49 55.06 -14.81
N ARG A 3 40.25 54.70 -15.86
CA ARG A 3 40.13 53.40 -16.57
C ARG A 3 40.53 52.17 -15.75
N ARG A 4 41.47 52.30 -14.81
CA ARG A 4 41.91 51.20 -13.93
C ARG A 4 40.93 50.96 -12.78
N MET A 5 40.22 52.00 -12.34
CA MET A 5 39.20 51.94 -11.30
C MET A 5 37.91 51.26 -11.79
N SER A 6 37.52 51.48 -13.06
CA SER A 6 36.37 50.80 -13.67
C SER A 6 36.58 49.30 -13.89
N LEU A 7 37.80 48.84 -14.21
CA LEU A 7 38.08 47.40 -14.34
C LEU A 7 38.08 46.68 -12.98
N MET A 8 38.54 47.33 -11.90
CA MET A 8 38.49 46.75 -10.55
C MET A 8 37.07 46.67 -9.99
N MET A 9 36.20 47.64 -10.30
CA MET A 9 34.78 47.57 -9.93
C MET A 9 34.02 46.50 -10.74
N LEU A 10 34.34 46.28 -12.02
CA LEU A 10 33.72 45.23 -12.83
C LEU A 10 34.15 43.82 -12.38
N ALA A 11 35.42 43.66 -11.99
CA ALA A 11 35.93 42.41 -11.42
C ALA A 11 35.33 42.10 -10.03
N ALA A 12 35.16 43.12 -9.18
CA ALA A 12 34.50 42.96 -7.89
C ALA A 12 33.00 42.60 -8.03
N PHE A 13 32.32 43.14 -9.03
CA PHE A 13 30.93 42.81 -9.33
C PHE A 13 30.79 41.37 -9.86
N LEU A 14 31.71 40.91 -10.71
CA LEU A 14 31.72 39.52 -11.19
C LEU A 14 31.98 38.49 -10.07
N VAL A 15 32.82 38.84 -9.09
CA VAL A 15 33.12 37.96 -7.94
C VAL A 15 31.96 37.93 -6.94
N CYS A 16 31.20 39.02 -6.78
CA CYS A 16 29.99 39.00 -5.95
C CYS A 16 28.84 38.19 -6.59
N VAL A 17 28.72 38.16 -7.92
CA VAL A 17 27.67 37.37 -8.60
C VAL A 17 27.94 35.86 -8.52
N THR A 18 29.20 35.44 -8.52
CA THR A 18 29.54 34.00 -8.34
C THR A 18 29.38 33.51 -6.90
N LEU A 19 29.54 34.39 -5.90
CA LEU A 19 29.32 34.04 -4.48
C LEU A 19 27.84 33.97 -4.08
N VAL A 20 26.94 34.71 -4.75
CA VAL A 20 25.49 34.63 -4.49
C VAL A 20 24.86 33.37 -5.14
N LEU A 21 25.49 32.81 -6.17
CA LEU A 21 25.06 31.54 -6.80
C LEU A 21 25.63 30.29 -6.12
N GLY A 22 26.64 30.43 -5.25
CA GLY A 22 27.24 29.31 -4.51
C GLY A 22 26.45 28.87 -3.26
N GLY A 23 25.35 29.55 -2.94
CA GLY A 23 24.49 29.27 -1.78
C GLY A 23 23.24 28.45 -2.09
N GLN A 24 23.03 28.01 -3.34
CA GLN A 24 21.99 27.04 -3.64
C GLN A 24 22.50 25.66 -3.22
N THR A 25 22.00 25.16 -2.08
CA THR A 25 21.98 23.72 -1.82
C THR A 25 21.47 23.08 -3.10
N ALA A 26 22.28 22.22 -3.72
CA ALA A 26 21.85 21.43 -4.86
C ALA A 26 20.62 20.63 -4.43
N VAL A 27 19.44 21.14 -4.75
CA VAL A 27 18.22 20.35 -4.73
C VAL A 27 18.50 19.29 -5.79
N GLY A 28 18.80 18.06 -5.33
CA GLY A 28 18.99 16.93 -6.22
C GLY A 28 17.81 16.87 -7.19
N GLN A 29 18.06 16.40 -8.42
CA GLN A 29 16.98 16.17 -9.39
C GLN A 29 15.83 15.45 -8.68
N PRO A 30 14.57 15.89 -8.89
CA PRO A 30 13.43 15.28 -8.22
C PRO A 30 13.46 13.77 -8.41
N LYS A 31 13.50 13.01 -7.32
CA LYS A 31 13.40 11.55 -7.38
C LYS A 31 11.93 11.21 -7.48
N THR A 32 11.52 10.71 -8.64
CA THR A 32 10.20 10.14 -8.83
C THR A 32 10.23 8.69 -8.39
N ILE A 33 9.34 8.31 -7.48
CA ILE A 33 9.14 6.95 -6.99
C ILE A 33 7.92 6.37 -7.71
N ASP A 34 8.11 5.28 -8.45
CA ASP A 34 7.01 4.48 -9.02
C ASP A 34 6.39 3.63 -7.90
N PHE A 35 5.12 3.92 -7.58
CA PHE A 35 4.39 3.29 -6.49
C PHE A 35 3.22 2.49 -7.05
N LEU A 36 3.33 1.15 -6.99
CA LEU A 36 2.26 0.24 -7.38
C LEU A 36 1.37 -0.12 -6.18
N THR A 37 0.06 0.05 -6.32
CA THR A 37 -0.92 -0.34 -5.30
C THR A 37 -2.21 -0.89 -5.89
N THR A 38 -3.12 -1.40 -5.06
CA THR A 38 -4.45 -1.82 -5.50
C THR A 38 -5.39 -0.62 -5.61
N SER A 39 -6.42 -0.71 -6.45
CA SER A 39 -7.47 0.32 -6.51
C SER A 39 -8.37 0.34 -5.27
N GLY A 40 -9.35 1.24 -5.26
CA GLY A 40 -10.26 1.43 -4.13
C GLY A 40 -9.58 2.11 -2.95
N TRP A 41 -9.89 1.67 -1.73
CA TRP A 41 -9.42 2.31 -0.49
C TRP A 41 -7.89 2.42 -0.39
N SER A 42 -7.16 1.50 -1.02
CA SER A 42 -5.70 1.51 -0.99
C SER A 42 -5.13 2.68 -1.80
N LEU A 43 -5.76 3.02 -2.93
CA LEU A 43 -5.38 4.18 -3.72
C LEU A 43 -5.62 5.47 -2.92
N ASP A 44 -6.82 5.65 -2.37
CA ASP A 44 -7.16 6.84 -1.57
C ASP A 44 -6.20 7.02 -0.39
N TRP A 45 -5.92 5.93 0.32
CA TRP A 45 -5.01 5.96 1.45
C TRP A 45 -3.58 6.29 1.03
N MET A 46 -3.09 5.66 -0.05
CA MET A 46 -1.71 5.88 -0.49
C MET A 46 -1.51 7.26 -1.08
N THR A 47 -2.45 7.78 -1.88
CA THR A 47 -2.42 9.16 -2.37
C THR A 47 -2.32 10.14 -1.21
N GLY A 48 -3.12 9.97 -0.16
CA GLY A 48 -3.04 10.82 1.02
C GLY A 48 -1.69 10.74 1.74
N ILE A 49 -1.06 9.56 1.81
CA ILE A 49 0.27 9.40 2.42
C ILE A 49 1.35 10.06 1.55
N THR A 50 1.36 9.79 0.24
CA THR A 50 2.39 10.26 -0.67
C THR A 50 2.34 11.78 -0.84
N GLU A 51 1.15 12.39 -0.90
CA GLU A 51 0.99 13.84 -0.93
C GLU A 51 1.54 14.51 0.34
N ARG A 52 1.23 13.97 1.53
CA ARG A 52 1.76 14.49 2.80
C ARG A 52 3.28 14.36 2.87
N PHE A 53 3.83 13.26 2.37
CA PHE A 53 5.28 13.07 2.30
C PHE A 53 5.93 14.07 1.34
N ALA A 54 5.42 14.19 0.11
CA ALA A 54 5.94 15.11 -0.90
C ALA A 54 5.84 16.58 -0.46
N ALA A 55 4.82 16.95 0.32
CA ALA A 55 4.71 18.28 0.91
C ALA A 55 5.84 18.61 1.91
N GLN A 56 6.37 17.60 2.60
CA GLN A 56 7.50 17.72 3.53
C GLN A 56 8.86 17.50 2.85
N HIS A 57 8.86 16.84 1.70
CA HIS A 57 10.03 16.45 0.91
C HIS A 57 9.83 16.84 -0.57
N PRO A 58 9.94 18.13 -0.94
CA PRO A 58 9.66 18.60 -2.31
C PRO A 58 10.57 18.00 -3.40
N GLU A 59 11.70 17.43 -2.99
CA GLU A 59 12.63 16.68 -3.84
C GLU A 59 12.14 15.27 -4.20
N VAL A 60 11.08 14.77 -3.55
CA VAL A 60 10.49 13.45 -3.79
C VAL A 60 9.12 13.61 -4.44
N LYS A 61 8.91 12.90 -5.54
CA LYS A 61 7.63 12.79 -6.24
C LYS A 61 7.18 11.33 -6.26
N PHE A 62 5.88 11.11 -6.37
CA PHE A 62 5.31 9.77 -6.49
C PHE A 62 4.46 9.69 -7.75
N GLU A 63 4.67 8.65 -8.52
CA GLU A 63 3.73 8.22 -9.57
C GLU A 63 2.99 7.00 -9.01
N VAL A 64 1.75 7.20 -8.57
CA VAL A 64 0.94 6.15 -7.96
C VAL A 64 0.09 5.48 -9.03
N TYR A 65 0.34 4.20 -9.28
CA TYR A 65 -0.42 3.40 -10.23
C TYR A 65 -1.27 2.34 -9.49
N ALA A 66 -2.55 2.30 -9.83
CA ALA A 66 -3.52 1.39 -9.26
C ALA A 66 -4.38 0.73 -10.36
N PRO A 67 -3.88 -0.35 -11.00
CA PRO A 67 -4.53 -1.00 -12.14
C PRO A 67 -5.87 -1.66 -11.83
N GLY A 68 -6.15 -1.93 -10.54
CA GLY A 68 -7.31 -2.69 -10.12
C GLY A 68 -7.04 -3.46 -8.84
N ILE A 69 -7.81 -4.53 -8.63
CA ILE A 69 -7.62 -5.49 -7.55
C ILE A 69 -7.35 -6.88 -8.14
N ASP A 70 -6.67 -7.74 -7.37
CA ASP A 70 -6.49 -9.15 -7.68
C ASP A 70 -5.90 -9.41 -9.08
N ILE A 71 -6.67 -9.96 -10.03
CA ILE A 71 -6.20 -10.31 -11.38
C ILE A 71 -5.59 -9.12 -12.11
N ASP A 72 -6.25 -7.95 -12.09
CA ASP A 72 -5.77 -6.77 -12.81
C ASP A 72 -4.44 -6.25 -12.22
N PHE A 73 -4.32 -6.31 -10.89
CA PHE A 73 -3.08 -5.97 -10.20
C PHE A 73 -1.96 -6.95 -10.57
N ASN A 74 -2.23 -8.25 -10.47
CA ASN A 74 -1.24 -9.30 -10.73
C ASN A 74 -0.75 -9.24 -12.19
N LEU A 75 -1.64 -9.04 -13.16
CA LEU A 75 -1.28 -8.91 -14.57
C LEU A 75 -0.41 -7.68 -14.83
N ALA A 76 -0.80 -6.51 -14.29
CA ALA A 76 -0.02 -5.30 -14.43
C ALA A 76 1.36 -5.42 -13.77
N PHE A 77 1.42 -6.04 -12.60
CA PHE A 77 2.66 -6.29 -11.88
C PHE A 77 3.60 -7.20 -12.67
N ILE A 78 3.14 -8.39 -13.08
CA ILE A 78 3.93 -9.33 -13.88
C ILE A 78 4.39 -8.69 -15.19
N THR A 79 3.55 -7.87 -15.83
CA THR A 79 3.91 -7.15 -17.05
C THR A 79 5.07 -6.16 -16.82
N LYS A 80 5.04 -5.42 -15.70
CA LYS A 80 6.13 -4.51 -15.31
C LYS A 80 7.44 -5.25 -15.06
N ILE A 81 7.40 -6.35 -14.31
CA ILE A 81 8.57 -7.20 -14.07
C ILE A 81 9.12 -7.77 -15.39
N ALA A 82 8.26 -8.33 -16.24
CA ALA A 82 8.65 -8.91 -17.53
C ALA A 82 9.22 -7.87 -18.51
N SER A 83 8.83 -6.60 -18.36
CA SER A 83 9.33 -5.47 -19.16
C SER A 83 10.62 -4.86 -18.59
N ASN A 84 11.19 -5.43 -17.52
CA ASN A 84 12.35 -4.91 -16.82
C ASN A 84 12.15 -3.46 -16.33
N ASP A 85 10.92 -3.15 -15.90
CA ASP A 85 10.47 -1.87 -15.35
C ASP A 85 9.72 -2.10 -14.01
N PRO A 86 10.38 -2.68 -13.00
CA PRO A 86 9.75 -2.95 -11.72
C PRO A 86 9.38 -1.63 -11.01
N PRO A 87 8.25 -1.58 -10.28
CA PRO A 87 7.96 -0.43 -9.43
C PRO A 87 8.98 -0.33 -8.28
N ASP A 88 9.26 0.89 -7.84
CA ASP A 88 10.15 1.14 -6.69
C ASP A 88 9.51 0.67 -5.37
N VAL A 89 8.20 0.87 -5.23
CA VAL A 89 7.44 0.48 -4.04
C VAL A 89 6.17 -0.25 -4.44
N ILE A 90 5.88 -1.34 -3.74
CA ILE A 90 4.65 -2.12 -3.93
C ILE A 90 3.91 -2.13 -2.60
N LYS A 91 2.63 -1.73 -2.62
CA LYS A 91 1.70 -2.02 -1.54
C LYS A 91 0.70 -3.05 -2.03
N HIS A 92 0.80 -4.25 -1.48
CA HIS A 92 -0.14 -5.33 -1.71
C HIS A 92 -0.78 -5.84 -0.40
N LEU A 93 -1.89 -6.58 -0.51
CA LEU A 93 -2.60 -7.13 0.66
C LEU A 93 -1.86 -8.31 1.28
N THR A 94 -1.20 -9.12 0.45
CA THR A 94 -0.46 -10.29 0.91
C THR A 94 0.90 -10.35 0.25
N THR A 95 1.90 -10.71 1.05
CA THR A 95 3.28 -10.85 0.60
C THR A 95 3.47 -12.15 -0.19
N ALA A 96 2.73 -13.21 0.14
CA ALA A 96 2.78 -14.49 -0.56
C ALA A 96 2.45 -14.35 -2.06
N GLN A 97 1.45 -13.54 -2.42
CA GLN A 97 1.08 -13.32 -3.83
C GLN A 97 2.20 -12.65 -4.63
N ILE A 98 2.97 -11.76 -4.00
CA ILE A 98 4.13 -11.11 -4.62
C ILE A 98 5.32 -12.08 -4.72
N MET A 99 5.59 -12.85 -3.66
CA MET A 99 6.69 -13.82 -3.69
C MET A 99 6.48 -14.91 -4.75
N TRP A 100 5.24 -15.32 -5.00
CA TRP A 100 4.93 -16.30 -6.04
C TRP A 100 5.19 -15.83 -7.48
N THR A 101 5.44 -14.54 -7.71
CA THR A 101 5.80 -14.05 -9.05
C THR A 101 7.26 -14.29 -9.41
N GLY A 102 8.05 -14.95 -8.55
CA GLY A 102 9.44 -15.32 -8.84
C GLY A 102 10.41 -14.15 -8.75
N LEU A 103 10.12 -13.15 -7.91
CA LEU A 103 11.01 -12.02 -7.60
C LEU A 103 12.14 -12.39 -6.64
N ASP A 104 12.54 -13.65 -6.63
CA ASP A 104 13.62 -14.15 -5.78
C ASP A 104 14.91 -13.37 -6.09
N GLY A 105 15.37 -12.57 -5.13
CA GLY A 105 16.57 -11.74 -5.25
C GLY A 105 16.35 -10.31 -5.78
N GLU A 106 15.16 -9.96 -6.25
CA GLU A 106 14.82 -8.60 -6.73
C GLU A 106 14.23 -7.70 -5.62
N LEU A 107 13.71 -8.31 -4.55
CA LEU A 107 13.18 -7.58 -3.40
C LEU A 107 14.30 -7.17 -2.44
N MET A 108 14.23 -5.93 -1.95
CA MET A 108 15.14 -5.41 -0.95
C MET A 108 14.95 -6.11 0.40
N ASP A 109 16.03 -6.65 0.98
CA ASP A 109 16.04 -7.11 2.37
C ASP A 109 15.95 -5.91 3.33
N LEU A 110 14.84 -5.84 4.07
CA LEU A 110 14.53 -4.75 4.99
C LEU A 110 15.07 -4.99 6.41
N SER A 111 15.64 -6.17 6.70
CA SER A 111 16.00 -6.60 8.06
C SER A 111 16.92 -5.60 8.78
N SER A 112 17.89 -5.05 8.05
CA SER A 112 18.83 -4.05 8.59
C SER A 112 18.13 -2.72 8.91
N ILE A 113 17.29 -2.22 7.98
CA ILE A 113 16.53 -0.97 8.12
C ILE A 113 15.55 -1.08 9.28
N ILE A 114 14.84 -2.21 9.41
CA ILE A 114 13.89 -2.47 10.50
C ILE A 114 14.59 -2.34 11.85
N LYS A 115 15.79 -2.92 11.98
CA LYS A 115 16.59 -2.86 13.21
C LYS A 115 17.09 -1.45 13.49
N GLU A 116 17.66 -0.77 12.49
CA GLU A 116 18.21 0.59 12.63
C GLU A 116 17.12 1.60 13.04
N ARG A 117 15.95 1.50 12.39
CA ARG A 117 14.83 2.42 12.60
C ARG A 117 13.92 2.03 13.76
N GLY A 118 14.16 0.88 14.40
CA GLY A 118 13.35 0.39 15.50
C GLY A 118 11.90 0.09 15.11
N TRP A 119 11.64 -0.29 13.86
CA TRP A 119 10.30 -0.47 13.32
C TRP A 119 9.48 -1.54 14.04
N ASN A 120 10.16 -2.55 14.60
CA ASN A 120 9.54 -3.59 15.43
C ASN A 120 8.77 -3.05 16.64
N ASN A 121 9.10 -1.84 17.12
CA ASN A 121 8.48 -1.24 18.31
C ASN A 121 7.35 -0.25 17.99
N ILE A 122 7.19 0.14 16.73
CA ILE A 122 6.26 1.22 16.33
C ILE A 122 5.24 0.78 15.28
N LEU A 123 5.54 -0.27 14.52
CA LEU A 123 4.63 -0.82 13.54
C LEU A 123 3.84 -1.98 14.12
N ILE A 124 2.74 -2.31 13.44
CA ILE A 124 1.87 -3.40 13.86
C ILE A 124 2.63 -4.74 13.82
N PRO A 125 2.20 -5.75 14.60
CA PRO A 125 2.68 -7.10 14.47
C PRO A 125 2.44 -7.67 13.07
N GLY A 126 3.19 -8.71 12.70
CA GLY A 126 3.01 -9.41 11.43
C GLY A 126 4.30 -9.64 10.65
N TRP A 127 5.46 -9.30 11.20
CA TRP A 127 6.77 -9.53 10.58
C TRP A 127 6.98 -10.98 10.16
N ASP A 128 6.55 -11.96 10.96
CA ASP A 128 6.68 -13.40 10.65
C ASP A 128 6.00 -13.79 9.32
N TYR A 129 4.87 -13.16 8.97
CA TYR A 129 4.19 -13.39 7.69
C TYR A 129 4.89 -12.75 6.49
N ASN A 130 5.90 -11.92 6.75
CA ASN A 130 6.67 -11.16 5.78
C ASN A 130 8.14 -11.58 5.73
N THR A 131 8.50 -12.60 6.52
CA THR A 131 9.84 -13.20 6.58
C THR A 131 9.90 -14.40 5.66
N PHE A 132 10.90 -14.42 4.78
CA PHE A 132 11.18 -15.55 3.90
C PHE A 132 12.64 -15.96 4.08
N GLY A 133 12.86 -17.16 4.62
CA GLY A 133 14.18 -17.55 5.13
C GLY A 133 14.56 -16.68 6.34
N ASP A 134 15.73 -16.04 6.27
CA ASP A 134 16.26 -15.20 7.35
C ASP A 134 16.05 -13.68 7.10
N ALA A 135 15.33 -13.31 6.04
CA ALA A 135 15.15 -11.93 5.60
C ALA A 135 13.68 -11.50 5.58
N VAL A 136 13.44 -10.22 5.86
CA VAL A 136 12.12 -9.59 5.84
C VAL A 136 12.00 -8.71 4.60
N TYR A 137 10.95 -8.92 3.80
CA TYR A 137 10.78 -8.24 2.50
C TYR A 137 9.58 -7.30 2.44
N TYR A 138 8.74 -7.28 3.48
CA TYR A 138 7.53 -6.46 3.52
C TYR A 138 7.36 -5.76 4.87
N VAL A 139 6.84 -4.55 4.82
CA VAL A 139 6.49 -3.76 6.01
C VAL A 139 5.00 -3.95 6.32
N PRO A 140 4.63 -4.52 7.49
CA PRO A 140 3.23 -4.64 7.87
C PRO A 140 2.70 -3.28 8.30
N ILE A 141 1.84 -2.68 7.46
CA ILE A 141 1.25 -1.35 7.70
C ILE A 141 -0.24 -1.40 8.06
N ASN A 142 -0.92 -2.52 7.78
CA ASN A 142 -2.30 -2.76 8.16
C ASN A 142 -2.57 -4.25 8.36
N SER A 143 -3.64 -4.57 9.09
CA SER A 143 -4.16 -5.92 9.24
C SER A 143 -5.63 -5.94 8.79
N ILE A 144 -6.07 -7.05 8.21
CA ILE A 144 -7.45 -7.27 7.81
C ILE A 144 -7.94 -8.50 8.55
N GLY A 145 -8.97 -8.32 9.38
CA GLY A 145 -9.68 -9.45 9.97
C GLY A 145 -10.72 -9.99 8.98
N VAL A 146 -10.75 -11.31 8.86
CA VAL A 146 -11.74 -12.06 8.09
C VAL A 146 -12.67 -12.81 9.05
N GLY A 147 -13.88 -13.15 8.59
CA GLY A 147 -14.86 -13.88 9.42
C GLY A 147 -15.83 -13.00 10.20
N PHE A 148 -15.91 -11.70 9.90
CA PHE A 148 -17.00 -10.86 10.40
C PHE A 148 -18.26 -11.04 9.56
N TYR A 149 -19.37 -11.31 10.23
CA TYR A 149 -20.70 -11.36 9.61
C TYR A 149 -21.52 -10.18 10.08
N PHE A 150 -22.13 -9.49 9.12
CA PHE A 150 -23.00 -8.36 9.37
C PHE A 150 -24.45 -8.79 9.17
N THR A 151 -25.29 -8.55 10.17
CA THR A 151 -26.71 -8.86 10.12
C THR A 151 -27.52 -7.58 9.89
N ASN A 152 -28.61 -7.70 9.13
CA ASN A 152 -29.59 -6.62 9.03
C ASN A 152 -30.48 -6.66 10.28
N LYS A 153 -30.34 -5.65 11.14
CA LYS A 153 -31.04 -5.60 12.44
C LYS A 153 -32.56 -5.54 12.27
N ASP A 154 -33.05 -4.76 11.30
CA ASP A 154 -34.50 -4.60 11.08
C ASP A 154 -35.15 -5.94 10.66
N ILE A 155 -34.48 -6.69 9.76
CA ILE A 155 -34.96 -8.01 9.33
C ILE A 155 -34.89 -9.02 10.48
N PHE A 156 -33.82 -8.98 11.28
CA PHE A 156 -33.69 -9.88 12.43
C PHE A 156 -34.76 -9.59 13.49
N ASP A 157 -35.03 -8.31 13.78
CA ASP A 157 -36.05 -7.91 14.74
C ASP A 157 -37.47 -8.26 14.23
N GLU A 158 -37.76 -8.08 12.93
CA GLU A 158 -39.03 -8.49 12.30
C GLU A 158 -39.31 -9.98 12.45
N LEU A 159 -38.27 -10.81 12.29
CA LEU A 159 -38.37 -12.28 12.32
C LEU A 159 -38.09 -12.89 13.69
N GLY A 160 -37.77 -12.07 14.71
CA GLY A 160 -37.42 -12.54 16.05
C GLY A 160 -36.12 -13.35 16.11
N LEU A 161 -35.17 -13.07 15.21
CA LEU A 161 -33.89 -13.76 15.11
C LEU A 161 -32.81 -13.10 15.96
N THR A 162 -31.85 -13.90 16.44
CA THR A 162 -30.62 -13.44 17.07
C THR A 162 -29.40 -13.87 16.25
N ALA A 163 -28.27 -13.18 16.44
CA ALA A 163 -27.02 -13.56 15.79
C ALA A 163 -26.61 -15.00 16.17
N ALA A 164 -26.24 -15.79 15.17
CA ALA A 164 -25.76 -17.15 15.35
C ALA A 164 -24.32 -17.18 15.88
N ASN A 165 -24.07 -18.08 16.81
CA ASN A 165 -22.75 -18.35 17.41
C ASN A 165 -22.22 -19.74 17.05
N THR A 166 -23.06 -20.61 16.50
CA THR A 166 -22.67 -21.91 15.97
C THR A 166 -23.11 -22.08 14.52
N LEU A 167 -22.56 -23.08 13.84
CA LEU A 167 -22.92 -23.39 12.46
C LEU A 167 -24.36 -23.90 12.36
N GLU A 168 -24.85 -24.64 13.36
CA GLU A 168 -26.24 -25.09 13.45
C GLU A 168 -27.20 -23.92 13.62
N GLU A 169 -26.87 -22.96 14.50
CA GLU A 169 -27.64 -21.72 14.66
C GLU A 169 -27.65 -20.91 13.34
N PHE A 170 -26.52 -20.89 12.63
CA PHE A 170 -26.43 -20.22 11.33
C PHE A 170 -27.35 -20.88 10.30
N TYR A 171 -27.38 -22.21 10.21
CA TYR A 171 -28.31 -22.92 9.32
C TYR A 171 -29.76 -22.66 9.67
N HIS A 172 -30.11 -22.61 10.95
CA HIS A 172 -31.46 -22.27 11.38
C HIS A 172 -31.86 -20.84 10.96
N VAL A 173 -30.99 -19.85 11.21
CA VAL A 173 -31.19 -18.47 10.76
C VAL A 173 -31.35 -18.40 9.24
N ALA A 174 -30.53 -19.14 8.49
CA ALA A 174 -30.60 -19.21 7.04
C ALA A 174 -31.94 -19.77 6.53
N GLU A 175 -32.46 -20.82 7.17
CA GLU A 175 -33.77 -21.39 6.84
C GLU A 175 -34.91 -20.38 7.06
N VAL A 176 -34.91 -19.67 8.19
CA VAL A 176 -35.93 -18.66 8.50
C VAL A 176 -35.88 -17.50 7.50
N LEU A 177 -34.69 -16.97 7.20
CA LEU A 177 -34.50 -15.89 6.23
C LEU A 177 -34.96 -16.28 4.82
N ASN A 178 -34.62 -17.49 4.38
CA ASN A 178 -35.05 -17.99 3.08
C ASN A 178 -36.56 -18.23 3.02
N GLY A 179 -37.15 -18.79 4.09
CA GLY A 179 -38.60 -18.99 4.20
C GLY A 179 -39.40 -17.68 4.15
N ALA A 180 -38.82 -16.59 4.66
CA ALA A 180 -39.40 -15.24 4.59
C ALA A 180 -39.08 -14.48 3.29
N GLY A 181 -38.25 -15.04 2.40
CA GLY A 181 -37.92 -14.46 1.09
C GLY A 181 -36.79 -13.42 1.06
N TYR A 182 -36.05 -13.23 2.16
CA TYR A 182 -34.96 -12.24 2.24
C TYR A 182 -33.63 -12.72 1.64
N GLY A 183 -33.41 -14.03 1.60
CA GLY A 183 -32.12 -14.63 1.24
C GLY A 183 -31.15 -14.67 2.42
N ALA A 184 -30.61 -15.85 2.71
CA ALA A 184 -29.82 -16.09 3.92
C ALA A 184 -28.45 -15.39 3.97
N LEU A 185 -27.77 -15.27 2.82
CA LEU A 185 -26.41 -14.76 2.76
C LEU A 185 -26.18 -14.00 1.46
N ALA A 186 -25.89 -12.70 1.58
CA ALA A 186 -25.42 -11.89 0.46
C ALA A 186 -23.91 -12.08 0.29
N LEU A 187 -23.50 -12.83 -0.73
CA LEU A 187 -22.08 -13.07 -1.02
C LEU A 187 -21.76 -12.95 -2.52
N GLY A 188 -20.84 -12.06 -2.85
CA GLY A 188 -20.38 -11.85 -4.22
C GLY A 188 -19.41 -12.94 -4.68
N GLY A 189 -19.91 -14.02 -5.28
CA GLY A 189 -19.06 -15.17 -5.67
C GLY A 189 -18.22 -14.99 -6.95
N ARG A 190 -18.47 -13.96 -7.75
CA ARG A 190 -17.83 -13.79 -9.07
C ARG A 190 -16.29 -13.78 -9.02
N PRO A 191 -15.62 -13.03 -8.12
CA PRO A 191 -14.16 -13.02 -8.05
C PRO A 191 -13.56 -14.15 -7.20
N ALA A 192 -14.34 -15.17 -6.83
CA ALA A 192 -13.99 -16.36 -6.04
C ALA A 192 -13.43 -16.13 -4.61
N TRP A 193 -12.56 -15.13 -4.38
CA TRP A 193 -11.97 -14.85 -3.07
C TRP A 193 -12.99 -14.61 -1.93
N PRO A 194 -14.19 -14.01 -2.16
CA PRO A 194 -15.17 -13.87 -1.07
C PRO A 194 -15.72 -15.22 -0.61
N LEU A 195 -15.84 -16.20 -1.53
CA LEU A 195 -16.20 -17.57 -1.20
C LEU A 195 -15.07 -18.26 -0.41
N GLY A 196 -13.82 -17.92 -0.73
CA GLY A 196 -12.65 -18.43 -0.03
C GLY A 196 -12.68 -18.14 1.48
N HIS A 197 -13.18 -16.97 1.87
CA HIS A 197 -13.32 -16.61 3.28
C HIS A 197 -14.40 -17.41 4.03
N LEU A 198 -15.33 -18.08 3.33
CA LEU A 198 -16.27 -18.99 3.99
C LEU A 198 -15.58 -20.27 4.48
N TRP A 199 -14.45 -20.68 3.91
CA TRP A 199 -13.70 -21.81 4.46
C TRP A 199 -13.19 -21.55 5.89
N ALA A 200 -13.07 -20.29 6.31
CA ALA A 200 -12.74 -19.96 7.69
C ALA A 200 -13.88 -20.28 8.69
N LEU A 201 -15.07 -20.70 8.21
CA LEU A 201 -16.18 -21.21 9.03
C LEU A 201 -16.08 -22.71 9.34
N LEU A 202 -15.25 -23.46 8.61
CA LEU A 202 -15.11 -24.91 8.69
C LEU A 202 -13.83 -25.28 9.44
#